data_AF-A0A3D0HE80-F1
#
_entry.id   AF-A0A3D0HE80-F1
#
_cell.length_a   1.000
_cell.length_b   1.000
_cell.length_c   1.000
_cell.angle_alpha   90.00
_cell.angle_beta   90.00
_cell.angle_gamma   90.00
#
_symmetry.space_group_name_H-M   'P 1'
#
loop_
_entity.id
_entity.type
_entity.pdbx_description
1 polymer ?
#
loop_
_entity_poly.entity_id
_entity_poly.type
_entity_poly.pdbx_seq_one_letter_code
_entity_poly.pdbx_strand_id
1 'polypeptide(L)'
;MKENGRLRVNKFEFWFVVGSQTLYGPEVLETVDRRAREMAEELTKALPYPLVYKGTAKSSDEISEILRSANYETNCCGIVTWCHTFSPSKMWIGGLAALQKPWCHFATQYNRLIPNEEIDMDFMNLN
;
A
#
# COMPACT_ATOMS: atom_id res chain seq x y z
N MET A 1 -0.65 23.19 -41.22
CA MET A 1 0.30 22.20 -40.68
C MET A 1 -0.20 21.82 -39.30
N LYS A 2 -0.60 20.55 -39.10
CA LYS A 2 -1.10 20.07 -37.81
C LYS A 2 0.10 19.78 -36.92
N GLU A 3 0.27 20.60 -35.89
CA GLU A 3 1.25 20.37 -34.84
C GLU A 3 0.72 19.20 -33.99
N ASN A 4 1.35 18.04 -34.14
CA ASN A 4 0.99 16.83 -33.41
C ASN A 4 1.07 17.11 -31.89
N GLY A 5 -0.09 17.21 -31.27
CA GLY A 5 -0.24 17.32 -29.82
C GLY A 5 0.39 16.12 -29.14
N ARG A 6 1.65 16.27 -28.71
CA ARG A 6 2.19 15.47 -27.62
C ARG A 6 1.38 15.83 -26.37
N LEU A 7 0.35 15.04 -26.08
CA LEU A 7 -0.22 14.94 -24.75
C LEU A 7 0.96 14.87 -23.78
N ARG A 8 1.06 15.85 -22.87
CA ARG A 8 1.90 15.69 -21.69
C ARG A 8 1.45 14.40 -21.05
N VAL A 9 2.31 13.38 -21.05
CA VAL A 9 2.05 12.16 -20.29
C VAL A 9 2.14 12.58 -18.83
N ASN A 10 1.03 13.03 -18.25
CA ASN A 10 0.88 13.03 -16.80
C ASN A 10 1.11 11.57 -16.41
N LYS A 11 2.19 11.34 -15.67
CA LYS A 11 2.58 9.99 -15.23
C LYS A 11 1.63 9.61 -14.10
N PHE A 12 0.44 9.14 -14.48
CA PHE A 12 -0.54 8.65 -13.54
C PHE A 12 0.01 7.45 -12.76
N GLU A 13 -0.30 7.41 -11.47
CA GLU A 13 0.18 6.38 -10.55
C GLU A 13 -0.92 5.97 -9.57
N PHE A 14 -0.78 4.78 -9.01
CA PHE A 14 -1.59 4.31 -7.89
C PHE A 14 -0.71 4.22 -6.65
N TRP A 15 -1.22 4.66 -5.51
CA TRP A 15 -0.48 4.62 -4.25
C TRP A 15 -0.75 3.31 -3.53
N PHE A 16 0.31 2.62 -3.13
CA PHE A 16 0.26 1.40 -2.35
C PHE A 16 0.56 1.70 -0.88
N VAL A 17 -0.43 1.47 -0.03
CA VAL A 17 -0.37 1.75 1.41
C VAL A 17 -0.52 0.43 2.17
N VAL A 18 0.44 0.10 3.03
CA VAL A 18 0.41 -1.15 3.79
C VAL A 18 -0.05 -0.88 5.22
N GLY A 19 -0.93 -1.73 5.73
CA GLY A 19 -1.44 -1.64 7.10
C GLY A 19 -0.68 -2.54 8.08
N SER A 20 -0.34 -1.99 9.25
CA SER A 20 0.19 -2.72 10.39
C SER A 20 -0.18 -2.01 11.71
N GLN A 21 0.52 -2.33 12.81
CA GLN A 21 0.46 -1.70 14.12
C GLN A 21 1.81 -1.79 14.84
N THR A 22 2.08 -0.89 15.78
CA THR A 22 3.36 -0.82 16.50
C THR A 22 3.62 -1.99 17.44
N LEU A 23 2.58 -2.74 17.83
CA LEU A 23 2.69 -3.88 18.76
C LEU A 23 3.57 -5.04 18.23
N TYR A 24 3.80 -5.11 16.92
CA TYR A 24 4.62 -6.15 16.30
C TYR A 24 6.13 -5.94 16.46
N GLY A 25 6.57 -4.77 16.93
CA GLY A 25 7.99 -4.46 17.11
C GLY A 25 8.72 -4.09 15.81
N PRO A 26 9.92 -3.50 15.94
CA PRO A 26 10.64 -2.90 14.82
C PRO A 26 11.09 -3.90 13.75
N GLU A 27 11.49 -5.11 14.13
CA GLU A 27 11.98 -6.15 13.20
C GLU A 27 10.88 -6.66 12.26
N VAL A 28 9.68 -6.91 12.81
CA VAL A 28 8.51 -7.30 12.00
C VAL A 28 8.14 -6.15 11.06
N LEU A 29 8.14 -4.91 11.56
CA LEU A 29 7.81 -3.73 10.75
C LEU A 29 8.82 -3.48 9.63
N GLU A 30 10.11 -3.71 9.87
CA GLU A 30 11.15 -3.64 8.85
C GLU A 30 10.94 -4.71 7.76
N THR A 31 10.56 -5.93 8.16
CA THR A 31 10.23 -7.00 7.22
C THR A 31 9.01 -6.68 6.37
N VAL A 32 7.94 -6.15 6.99
CA VAL A 32 6.73 -5.70 6.30
C VAL A 32 7.05 -4.58 5.30
N ASP A 33 7.85 -3.59 5.71
CA ASP A 33 8.26 -2.47 4.87
C ASP A 33 9.09 -2.92 3.66
N ARG A 34 10.03 -3.85 3.86
CA ARG A 34 10.81 -4.46 2.77
C ARG A 34 9.93 -5.22 1.79
N ARG A 35 9.05 -6.09 2.28
CA ARG A 35 8.14 -6.89 1.44
C ARG A 35 7.16 -6.02 0.66
N ALA A 36 6.67 -4.95 1.29
CA ALA A 36 5.78 -4.00 0.64
C ALA A 36 6.45 -3.26 -0.53
N ARG A 37 7.70 -2.83 -0.38
CA ARG A 37 8.49 -2.24 -1.47
C ARG A 37 8.68 -3.23 -2.61
N GLU A 38 9.11 -4.45 -2.30
CA GLU A 38 9.32 -5.50 -3.29
C GLU A 38 8.03 -5.81 -4.07
N MET A 39 6.90 -5.95 -3.38
CA MET A 39 5.61 -6.17 -4.05
C MET A 39 5.21 -5.00 -4.96
N ALA A 40 5.41 -3.76 -4.52
CA ALA A 40 5.12 -2.59 -5.34
C ALA A 40 5.99 -2.54 -6.61
N GLU A 41 7.28 -2.86 -6.49
CA GLU A 41 8.23 -2.92 -7.59
C GLU A 41 7.90 -4.03 -8.58
N GLU A 42 7.61 -5.26 -8.11
CA GLU A 42 7.27 -6.39 -8.98
C GLU A 42 5.92 -6.20 -9.67
N LEU A 43 4.89 -5.74 -8.95
CA LEU A 43 3.58 -5.49 -9.53
C LEU A 43 3.63 -4.35 -10.56
N THR A 44 4.43 -3.31 -10.32
CA THR A 44 4.63 -2.21 -11.28
C THR A 44 5.11 -2.71 -12.65
N LYS A 45 5.91 -3.78 -12.71
CA LYS A 45 6.38 -4.35 -13.99
C LYS A 45 5.25 -5.01 -14.79
N ALA A 46 4.21 -5.50 -14.11
CA ALA A 46 3.09 -6.22 -14.72
C ALA A 46 1.85 -5.34 -14.96
N LEU A 47 1.75 -4.18 -14.28
CA LEU A 47 0.60 -3.29 -14.34
C LEU A 47 0.77 -2.19 -15.40
N PRO A 48 -0.34 -1.65 -15.95
CA PRO A 48 -0.29 -0.58 -16.94
C PRO A 48 0.14 0.79 -16.36
N TYR A 49 0.12 0.94 -15.04
CA TYR A 49 0.54 2.14 -14.32
C TYR A 49 1.40 1.76 -13.11
N PRO A 50 2.35 2.63 -12.71
CA PRO A 50 3.15 2.42 -11.51
C PRO A 50 2.30 2.26 -10.25
N LEU A 51 2.69 1.29 -9.43
CA LEU A 51 2.19 1.10 -8.08
C LEU A 51 3.26 1.60 -7.10
N VAL A 52 3.05 2.78 -6.52
CA VAL A 52 4.06 3.50 -5.73
C VAL A 52 3.83 3.24 -4.25
N TYR A 53 4.79 2.59 -3.58
CA TYR A 53 4.73 2.37 -2.14
C TYR A 53 4.85 3.68 -1.35
N LYS A 54 3.89 3.94 -0.46
CA LYS A 54 3.81 5.17 0.35
C LYS A 54 4.14 4.97 1.82
N GLY A 55 4.30 3.72 2.26
CA GLY A 55 4.66 3.40 3.63
C GLY A 55 3.75 2.37 4.28
N THR A 56 4.22 1.82 5.39
CA THR A 56 3.48 0.94 6.29
C THR A 56 2.89 1.78 7.41
N ALA A 57 1.59 2.03 7.33
CA ALA A 57 0.85 2.87 8.26
C ALA A 57 0.44 2.08 9.52
N LYS A 58 0.67 2.69 10.68
CA LYS A 58 0.56 2.06 12.01
C LYS A 58 -0.29 2.87 12.99
N SER A 59 -0.80 4.02 12.55
CA SER A 59 -1.62 4.93 13.36
C SER A 59 -2.67 5.63 12.51
N SER A 60 -3.72 6.15 13.16
CA SER A 60 -4.76 6.93 12.49
C SER A 60 -4.22 8.18 11.80
N ASP A 61 -3.21 8.81 12.40
CA ASP A 61 -2.60 10.04 11.87
C ASP A 61 -1.77 9.74 10.62
N GLU A 62 -0.95 8.68 10.64
CA GLU A 62 -0.20 8.22 9.46
C GLU A 62 -1.14 7.91 8.28
N ILE A 63 -2.22 7.16 8.55
CA ILE A 63 -3.22 6.80 7.52
C ILE A 63 -3.90 8.07 6.97
N SER A 64 -4.35 8.95 7.86
CA SER A 64 -5.06 10.17 7.47
C SER A 64 -4.15 11.09 6.65
N GLU A 65 -2.88 11.21 7.01
CA GLU A 65 -1.92 12.03 6.30
C GLU A 65 -1.63 11.51 4.89
N ILE A 66 -1.44 10.19 4.73
CA ILE A 66 -1.24 9.57 3.42
C ILE A 66 -2.48 9.75 2.54
N LEU A 67 -3.67 9.44 3.04
CA LEU A 67 -4.91 9.52 2.24
C LEU A 67 -5.28 10.98 1.92
N ARG A 68 -5.05 11.92 2.83
CA ARG A 68 -5.18 13.35 2.58
C ARG A 68 -4.21 13.81 1.50
N SER A 69 -2.95 13.40 1.57
CA SER A 69 -1.93 13.73 0.56
C SER A 69 -2.31 13.19 -0.82
N ALA A 70 -2.90 11.99 -0.89
CA ALA A 70 -3.35 11.40 -2.14
C ALA A 70 -4.46 12.23 -2.82
N ASN A 71 -5.34 12.87 -2.05
CA ASN A 71 -6.38 13.75 -2.60
C ASN A 71 -5.78 14.96 -3.33
N TYR A 72 -4.68 15.52 -2.80
CA TYR A 72 -4.00 16.69 -3.39
C TYR A 72 -3.05 16.34 -4.54
N GLU A 73 -2.60 15.09 -4.64
CA GLU A 73 -1.71 14.66 -5.72
C GLU A 73 -2.51 14.48 -7.03
N THR A 74 -2.21 15.34 -8.00
CA THR A 74 -2.86 15.34 -9.32
C THR A 74 -2.62 14.08 -10.13
N ASN A 75 -1.45 13.46 -9.96
CA ASN A 75 -1.08 12.23 -10.68
C ASN A 75 -1.54 10.95 -9.97
N CYS A 76 -1.97 11.04 -8.70
CA CYS A 76 -2.51 9.90 -7.96
C CYS A 76 -3.93 9.60 -8.43
N CYS A 77 -4.09 8.46 -9.09
CA CYS A 77 -5.37 8.00 -9.65
C CYS A 77 -6.20 7.18 -8.64
N GLY A 78 -5.59 6.70 -7.56
CA GLY A 78 -6.27 5.85 -6.60
C GLY A 78 -5.32 5.27 -5.55
N ILE A 79 -5.92 4.65 -4.55
CA ILE A 79 -5.24 3.99 -3.45
C ILE A 79 -5.46 2.48 -3.55
N VAL A 80 -4.39 1.72 -3.41
CA VAL A 80 -4.41 0.27 -3.18
C VAL A 80 -3.91 0.03 -1.76
N THR A 81 -4.70 -0.62 -0.93
CA THR A 81 -4.30 -0.97 0.43
C THR A 81 -4.07 -2.47 0.58
N TRP A 82 -3.07 -2.85 1.37
CA TRP A 82 -2.85 -4.22 1.80
C TRP A 82 -2.55 -4.26 3.30
N CYS A 83 -3.39 -4.93 4.09
CA CYS A 83 -3.10 -5.16 5.50
C CYS A 83 -2.22 -6.40 5.64
N HIS A 84 -0.89 -6.22 5.60
CA HIS A 84 0.07 -7.32 5.71
C HIS A 84 -0.01 -7.99 7.08
N THR A 85 -0.20 -7.20 8.14
CA THR A 85 -0.44 -7.72 9.49
C THR A 85 -1.77 -7.16 9.98
N PHE A 86 -2.22 -7.56 11.17
CA PHE A 86 -3.42 -6.98 11.73
C PHE A 86 -3.25 -5.46 11.93
N SER A 87 -4.06 -4.69 11.20
CA SER A 87 -4.14 -3.24 11.33
C SER A 87 -5.54 -2.86 11.85
N PRO A 88 -5.68 -2.45 13.13
CA PRO A 88 -6.97 -2.12 13.72
C PRO A 88 -7.80 -1.16 12.85
N SER A 89 -8.95 -1.63 12.35
CA SER A 89 -9.75 -0.93 11.35
C SER A 89 -10.24 0.46 11.79
N LYS A 90 -10.38 0.70 13.10
CA LYS A 90 -10.73 2.03 13.63
C LYS A 90 -9.73 3.13 13.25
N MET A 91 -8.46 2.80 13.04
CA MET A 91 -7.45 3.77 12.60
C MET A 91 -7.69 4.25 11.16
N TRP A 92 -8.40 3.45 10.35
CA TRP A 92 -8.64 3.75 8.94
C TRP A 92 -9.89 4.59 8.70
N ILE A 93 -10.81 4.64 9.67
CA ILE A 93 -12.14 5.28 9.50
C ILE A 93 -12.00 6.73 9.04
N GLY A 94 -11.18 7.54 9.73
CA GLY A 94 -11.03 8.96 9.42
C GLY A 94 -10.43 9.20 8.03
N GLY A 95 -9.34 8.50 7.71
CA GLY A 95 -8.68 8.63 6.42
C GLY A 95 -9.53 8.16 5.25
N LEU A 96 -10.20 7.00 5.37
CA LEU A 96 -11.07 6.46 4.33
C LEU A 96 -12.34 7.30 4.15
N ALA A 97 -12.92 7.84 5.23
CA ALA A 97 -14.08 8.73 5.14
C ALA A 97 -13.75 10.04 4.40
N ALA A 98 -12.51 10.52 4.47
CA ALA A 98 -12.04 11.72 3.78
C ALA A 98 -11.44 11.45 2.39
N LEU A 99 -11.29 10.19 1.97
CA LEU A 99 -10.66 9.84 0.71
C LEU A 99 -11.58 10.19 -0.47
N GLN A 100 -11.04 10.93 -1.45
CA GLN A 100 -11.75 11.40 -2.64
C GLN A 100 -11.28 10.71 -3.92
N LYS A 101 -10.38 9.73 -3.79
CA LYS A 101 -9.84 8.92 -4.88
C LYS A 101 -10.40 7.49 -4.80
N PRO A 102 -10.52 6.76 -5.93
CA PRO A 102 -10.89 5.35 -5.92
C PRO A 102 -9.98 4.54 -4.97
N TRP A 103 -10.60 3.58 -4.27
CA TRP A 103 -9.91 2.71 -3.33
C TRP A 103 -10.10 1.23 -3.71
N CYS A 104 -9.01 0.48 -3.68
CA CYS A 104 -8.99 -0.97 -3.81
C CYS A 104 -8.35 -1.59 -2.57
N HIS A 105 -9.03 -2.54 -1.93
CA HIS A 105 -8.43 -3.40 -0.92
C HIS A 105 -7.86 -4.65 -1.61
N PHE A 106 -6.54 -4.75 -1.67
CA PHE A 106 -5.84 -5.91 -2.22
C PHE A 106 -5.63 -6.97 -1.14
N ALA A 107 -6.61 -7.85 -0.98
CA ALA A 107 -6.55 -8.98 -0.05
C ALA A 107 -5.62 -10.07 -0.62
N THR A 108 -4.35 -10.05 -0.19
CA THR A 108 -3.28 -10.92 -0.68
C THR A 108 -2.34 -11.32 0.46
N GLN A 109 -1.37 -12.18 0.15
CA GLN A 109 -0.29 -12.61 1.03
C GLN A 109 1.04 -12.56 0.27
N TYR A 110 2.15 -12.31 0.96
CA TYR A 110 3.48 -12.33 0.35
C TYR A 110 3.87 -13.75 -0.09
N ASN A 111 3.69 -14.74 0.79
CA ASN A 111 3.95 -16.14 0.48
C ASN A 111 2.79 -16.76 -0.29
N ARG A 112 3.09 -17.51 -1.36
CA ARG A 112 2.08 -18.29 -2.10
C ARG A 112 1.58 -19.52 -1.33
N LEU A 113 2.48 -20.18 -0.60
CA LEU A 113 2.23 -21.44 0.10
C LEU A 113 2.54 -21.28 1.58
N ILE A 114 1.84 -22.06 2.41
CA ILE A 114 2.11 -22.18 3.84
C ILE A 114 3.32 -23.11 4.01
N PRO A 115 4.36 -22.72 4.76
CA PRO A 115 5.51 -23.57 5.03
C PRO A 115 5.16 -24.58 6.13
N ASN A 116 4.54 -25.71 5.77
CA ASN A 116 3.96 -26.66 6.73
C ASN A 116 4.95 -27.22 7.78
N GLU A 117 6.23 -27.32 7.43
CA GLU A 117 7.27 -27.87 8.33
C GLU A 117 7.97 -26.80 9.19
N GLU A 118 7.87 -25.52 8.80
CA GLU A 118 8.62 -24.41 9.40
C GLU A 118 7.71 -23.36 10.05
N ILE A 119 6.38 -23.46 9.87
CA ILE A 119 5.43 -22.48 10.41
C ILE A 119 5.45 -22.46 11.94
N ASP A 120 5.63 -21.26 12.48
CA ASP A 120 5.61 -20.98 13.91
C ASP A 120 4.81 -19.69 14.21
N MET A 121 4.85 -19.25 15.48
CA MET A 121 4.11 -18.05 15.89
C MET A 121 4.69 -16.75 15.32
N ASP A 122 5.99 -16.72 15.01
CA ASP A 122 6.61 -15.55 14.40
C ASP A 122 6.14 -15.41 12.95
N PHE A 123 6.02 -16.52 12.22
CA PHE A 123 5.37 -16.56 10.92
C PHE A 123 3.92 -16.06 11.00
N MET A 124 3.13 -16.56 11.97
CA MET A 124 1.72 -16.17 12.12
C MET A 124 1.53 -14.70 12.49
N ASN A 125 2.46 -14.10 13.24
CA ASN A 125 2.41 -12.68 13.59
C ASN A 125 2.81 -11.77 12.42
N LEU A 126 3.61 -12.27 11.48
CA LEU A 126 4.14 -11.53 10.34
C LEU A 126 3.26 -11.60 9.08
N ASN A 127 2.56 -12.71 8.81
CA ASN A 127 1.97 -13.01 7.48
C ASN A 127 0.45 -12.89 7.40
#